data_AF-A0A8K0KIG6-F1
#
_entry.id   AF-A0A8K0KIG6-F1
#
_cell.length_a   1.000
_cell.length_b   1.000
_cell.length_c   1.000
_cell.angle_alpha   90.00
_cell.angle_beta   90.00
_cell.angle_gamma   90.00
#
_symmetry.space_group_name_H-M   'P 1'
#
loop_
_entity.id
_entity.type
_entity.pdbx_description
1 polymer ?
#
loop_
_entity_poly.entity_id
_entity_poly.type
_entity_poly.pdbx_seq_one_letter_code
_entity_poly.pdbx_strand_id
1 'polypeptide(L)'
;MLLSPAMEHQKASIPEFFRGKSVLLTGVTGFVGKVLLEKLLRSCPEVDRIYVIVRPKRGSGVKERLEELLALPHFSSIFHGNIFHVVLGYDEEWSCLI
;
A
#
# COMPACT_ATOMS: atom_id res chain seq x y z
N MET A 1 17.68 41.37 -18.32
CA MET A 1 17.87 40.66 -17.03
C MET A 1 16.48 40.45 -16.44
N LEU A 2 15.78 39.40 -16.88
CA LEU A 2 14.48 39.04 -16.30
C LEU A 2 14.73 37.78 -15.47
N LEU A 3 14.60 37.93 -14.16
CA LEU A 3 14.56 36.80 -13.23
C LEU A 3 13.37 35.95 -13.65
N SER A 4 13.63 34.70 -14.04
CA SER A 4 12.60 33.67 -14.18
C SER A 4 11.83 33.60 -12.85
N PRO A 5 10.49 33.63 -12.86
CA PRO A 5 9.72 33.47 -11.64
C PRO A 5 10.21 32.19 -10.96
N ALA A 6 10.59 32.29 -9.69
CA ALA A 6 10.96 31.15 -8.89
C ALA A 6 9.84 30.12 -9.06
N MET A 7 10.19 28.92 -9.55
CA MET A 7 9.25 27.84 -9.80
C MET A 7 8.51 27.56 -8.49
N GLU A 8 7.31 28.10 -8.35
CA GLU A 8 6.44 27.85 -7.23
C GLU A 8 6.14 26.35 -7.27
N HIS A 9 6.67 25.63 -6.29
CA HIS A 9 6.54 24.18 -6.21
C HIS A 9 5.08 23.89 -5.85
N GLN A 10 4.21 23.83 -6.86
CA GLN A 10 2.81 23.53 -6.68
C GLN A 10 2.71 22.12 -6.10
N LYS A 11 2.50 22.03 -4.78
CA LYS A 11 2.39 20.75 -4.09
C LYS A 11 1.09 20.09 -4.52
N ALA A 12 1.20 19.03 -5.32
CA ALA A 12 0.10 18.11 -5.57
C ALA A 12 -0.50 17.66 -4.23
N SER A 13 -1.83 17.52 -4.17
CA SER A 13 -2.49 16.87 -3.03
C SER A 13 -2.02 15.42 -2.90
N ILE A 14 -2.20 14.82 -1.72
CA ILE A 14 -1.77 13.43 -1.47
C ILE A 14 -2.38 12.45 -2.50
N PRO A 15 -3.70 12.50 -2.82
CA PRO A 15 -4.27 11.61 -3.83
C PRO A 15 -3.66 11.84 -5.23
N GLU A 16 -3.48 13.10 -5.64
CA GLU A 16 -2.84 13.44 -6.93
C GLU A 16 -1.40 12.96 -7.00
N PHE A 17 -0.67 13.04 -5.88
CA PHE A 17 0.69 12.53 -5.79
C PHE A 17 0.72 11.01 -6.01
N PHE A 18 -0.23 10.26 -5.45
CA PHE A 18 -0.24 8.80 -5.54
C PHE A 18 -0.95 8.23 -6.78
N ARG A 19 -1.65 9.06 -7.55
CA ARG A 19 -2.36 8.65 -8.78
C ARG A 19 -1.42 7.95 -9.77
N GLY A 20 -1.80 6.74 -10.19
CA GLY A 20 -1.08 5.89 -11.14
C GLY A 20 0.28 5.39 -10.63
N LYS A 21 0.62 5.60 -9.35
CA LYS A 21 1.89 5.15 -8.79
C LYS A 21 1.77 3.75 -8.19
N SER A 22 2.88 3.03 -8.24
CA SER A 22 3.09 1.81 -7.46
C SER A 22 3.80 2.14 -6.14
N VAL A 23 3.34 1.57 -5.02
CA VAL A 23 3.84 1.84 -3.67
C VAL A 23 4.36 0.54 -3.04
N LEU A 24 5.59 0.57 -2.51
CA LEU A 24 6.12 -0.50 -1.66
C LEU A 24 5.98 -0.13 -0.19
N LEU A 25 5.21 -0.91 0.56
CA LEU A 25 5.03 -0.77 2.00
C LEU A 25 5.78 -1.85 2.75
N THR A 26 6.56 -1.43 3.74
CA THR A 26 7.23 -2.32 4.68
C THR A 26 6.64 -2.14 6.08
N GLY A 27 6.77 -3.15 6.94
CA GLY A 27 6.23 -3.06 8.29
C GLY A 27 4.69 -2.97 8.35
N VAL A 28 4.00 -3.45 7.30
CA VAL A 28 2.53 -3.36 7.18
C VAL A 28 1.77 -4.05 8.31
N THR A 29 2.39 -5.03 8.97
CA THR A 29 1.80 -5.74 10.12
C THR A 29 1.93 -4.98 11.45
N GLY A 30 2.69 -3.88 11.49
CA GLY A 30 2.80 -3.00 12.66
C GLY A 30 1.64 -2.00 12.73
N PHE A 31 1.46 -1.36 13.89
CA PHE A 31 0.34 -0.45 14.15
C PHE A 31 0.17 0.63 13.07
N VAL A 32 1.23 1.39 12.77
CA VAL A 32 1.19 2.46 11.76
C VAL A 32 1.06 1.91 10.34
N GLY A 33 1.72 0.79 10.04
CA GLY A 33 1.69 0.18 8.71
C GLY A 33 0.29 -0.23 8.28
N LYS A 34 -0.50 -0.79 9.20
CA LYS A 34 -1.91 -1.16 8.98
C LYS A 34 -2.77 0.05 8.63
N VAL A 35 -2.62 1.13 9.41
CA VAL A 35 -3.34 2.39 9.22
C VAL A 35 -2.93 3.05 7.90
N LEU A 36 -1.65 3.02 7.55
CA LEU A 36 -1.16 3.59 6.28
C LEU A 36 -1.71 2.83 5.07
N LEU A 37 -1.70 1.49 5.12
CA LEU A 37 -2.32 0.66 4.07
C LEU A 37 -3.79 1.03 3.91
N GLU A 38 -4.56 1.01 5.00
CA GLU A 38 -5.98 1.40 5.01
C GLU A 38 -6.19 2.81 4.40
N LYS A 39 -5.37 3.77 4.80
CA LYS A 39 -5.49 5.16 4.38
C LYS A 39 -5.21 5.35 2.90
N LEU A 40 -4.19 4.68 2.37
CA LEU A 40 -3.87 4.70 0.94
C LEU A 40 -5.04 4.14 0.13
N LEU A 41 -5.63 3.04 0.57
CA LEU A 41 -6.75 2.41 -0.13
C LEU A 41 -8.02 3.25 -0.09
N ARG A 42 -8.31 3.91 1.04
CA ARG A 42 -9.51 4.75 1.17
C ARG A 42 -9.36 6.10 0.49
N SER A 43 -8.19 6.73 0.59
CA SER A 43 -7.98 8.13 0.19
C SER A 43 -7.25 8.30 -1.14
N CYS A 44 -6.58 7.26 -1.64
CA CYS A 44 -5.84 7.28 -2.91
C CYS A 44 -6.34 6.13 -3.81
N PRO A 45 -7.61 6.16 -4.24
CA PRO A 45 -8.22 5.05 -4.99
C PRO A 45 -7.58 4.81 -6.36
N GLU A 46 -6.83 5.79 -6.89
CA GLU A 46 -6.13 5.72 -8.17
C GLU A 46 -4.67 5.25 -8.05
N VAL A 47 -4.23 4.74 -6.89
CA VAL A 47 -2.95 4.02 -6.80
C VAL A 47 -3.00 2.80 -7.71
N ASP A 48 -1.96 2.59 -8.52
CA ASP A 48 -1.90 1.44 -9.44
C ASP A 48 -1.72 0.13 -8.67
N ARG A 49 -0.68 0.06 -7.82
CA ARG A 49 -0.34 -1.16 -7.06
C ARG A 49 0.21 -0.83 -5.68
N ILE A 50 -0.13 -1.65 -4.69
CA ILE A 50 0.52 -1.62 -3.37
C ILE A 50 1.16 -2.97 -3.08
N TYR A 51 2.49 -2.97 -3.04
CA TYR A 51 3.32 -4.11 -2.66
C TYR A 51 3.56 -4.08 -1.15
N VAL A 52 3.45 -5.23 -0.47
CA VAL A 52 3.64 -5.30 0.98
C VAL A 52 4.69 -6.34 1.37
N ILE A 53 5.71 -5.93 2.13
CA ILE A 53 6.69 -6.86 2.68
C ILE A 53 6.23 -7.30 4.07
N VAL A 54 5.92 -8.59 4.18
CA VAL A 54 5.56 -9.26 5.44
C VAL A 54 6.69 -10.19 5.83
N ARG A 55 7.26 -9.96 7.03
CA ARG A 55 8.28 -10.85 7.59
C ARG A 55 7.62 -11.92 8.46
N PRO A 56 8.12 -13.17 8.44
CA PRO A 56 7.69 -14.18 9.39
C PRO A 56 8.04 -13.78 10.82
N LYS A 57 7.29 -14.30 11.79
CA LYS A 57 7.56 -14.18 13.23
C LYS A 57 7.64 -15.59 13.82
N ARG A 58 8.37 -15.79 14.93
CA ARG A 58 8.38 -17.08 15.62
C ARG A 58 6.93 -17.51 15.93
N GLY A 59 6.55 -18.67 15.42
CA GLY A 59 5.20 -19.23 15.58
C GLY A 59 4.13 -18.65 14.64
N SER A 60 4.49 -17.82 13.66
CA SER A 60 3.53 -17.33 12.66
C SER A 60 4.16 -17.03 11.29
N GLY A 61 3.63 -17.72 10.27
CA GLY A 61 4.13 -17.67 8.90
C GLY A 61 3.69 -16.43 8.13
N VAL A 62 4.30 -16.16 6.97
CA VAL A 62 3.99 -14.98 6.15
C VAL A 62 2.51 -14.94 5.74
N LYS A 63 1.96 -16.08 5.30
CA LYS A 63 0.57 -16.23 4.89
C LYS A 63 -0.42 -15.93 6.02
N GLU A 64 -0.26 -16.58 7.17
CA GLU A 64 -1.09 -16.37 8.35
C GLU A 64 -1.07 -14.90 8.78
N ARG A 65 0.11 -14.27 8.82
CA ARG A 65 0.24 -12.84 9.16
C ARG A 65 -0.47 -11.92 8.16
N LEU A 66 -0.56 -12.31 6.90
CA LEU A 66 -1.31 -11.58 5.88
C LEU A 66 -2.81 -11.80 6.04
N GLU A 67 -3.26 -13.04 6.26
CA GLU A 67 -4.67 -13.36 6.50
C GLU A 67 -5.18 -12.63 7.75
N GLU A 68 -4.42 -12.65 8.85
CA GLU A 68 -4.71 -11.88 10.06
C GLU A 68 -4.82 -10.36 9.79
N LEU A 69 -3.97 -9.83 8.91
CA LEU A 69 -4.00 -8.41 8.54
C LEU A 69 -5.29 -8.07 7.78
N LEU A 70 -5.65 -8.88 6.79
CA LEU A 70 -6.81 -8.65 5.92
C LEU A 70 -8.14 -8.94 6.63
N ALA A 71 -8.13 -9.82 7.63
CA ALA A 71 -9.29 -10.12 8.48
C ALA A 71 -9.66 -8.98 9.45
N LEU A 72 -8.82 -7.94 9.55
CA LEU A 72 -9.10 -6.84 10.46
C LEU A 72 -10.34 -6.03 10.03
N PRO A 73 -11.21 -5.60 10.96
CA PRO A 73 -12.46 -4.91 10.63
C PRO A 73 -12.29 -3.66 9.76
N HIS A 74 -11.15 -3.00 9.86
CA HIS A 74 -10.83 -1.77 9.12
C HIS A 74 -10.67 -2.01 7.61
N PHE A 75 -10.40 -3.24 7.17
CA PHE A 75 -10.32 -3.59 5.76
C PHE A 75 -11.65 -4.13 5.18
N SER A 76 -12.61 -4.51 6.02
CA SER A 76 -13.87 -5.17 5.61
C SER A 76 -14.67 -4.43 4.53
N SER A 77 -14.65 -3.10 4.52
CA SER A 77 -15.44 -2.28 3.57
C SER A 77 -14.63 -1.78 2.37
N ILE A 78 -13.33 -2.07 2.31
CA ILE A 78 -12.39 -1.47 1.35
C ILE A 78 -12.22 -2.35 0.09
N PHE A 79 -12.60 -3.63 0.15
CA PHE A 79 -12.51 -4.56 -0.97
C PHE A 79 -13.68 -4.40 -1.95
N HIS A 80 -13.73 -3.27 -2.66
CA HIS A 80 -14.61 -3.06 -3.82
C HIS A 80 -13.76 -2.68 -5.03
N GLY A 81 -13.37 -3.68 -5.84
CA GLY A 81 -13.02 -3.49 -7.26
C GLY A 81 -11.63 -2.99 -7.65
N ASN A 82 -10.74 -2.65 -6.71
CA ASN A 82 -9.36 -2.27 -7.03
C ASN A 82 -8.42 -3.47 -6.82
N ILE A 83 -7.64 -3.83 -7.85
CA ILE A 83 -6.80 -5.03 -7.90
C ILE A 83 -5.63 -4.87 -6.92
N PHE A 84 -5.54 -5.76 -5.93
CA PHE A 84 -4.49 -5.76 -4.92
C PHE A 84 -3.40 -6.77 -5.28
N HIS A 85 -2.24 -6.28 -5.72
CA HIS A 85 -1.07 -7.14 -5.89
C HIS A 85 -0.21 -7.15 -4.61
N VAL A 86 -0.64 -7.93 -3.62
CA VAL A 86 0.20 -8.25 -2.46
C VAL A 86 1.31 -9.21 -2.90
N VAL A 87 2.52 -8.68 -3.11
CA VAL A 87 3.71 -9.52 -3.36
C VAL A 87 4.40 -9.82 -2.03
N LEU A 88 4.36 -11.08 -1.62
CA LEU A 88 5.03 -11.58 -0.43
C LEU A 88 6.51 -11.79 -0.73
N GLY A 89 7.38 -11.06 -0.03
CA GLY A 89 8.82 -11.27 -0.10
C GLY A 89 9.25 -12.47 0.74
N TYR A 90 10.04 -13.35 0.11
CA TYR A 90 10.80 -14.49 0.67
C TYR A 90 10.08 -15.84 0.83
N ASP A 91 9.50 -16.35 -0.26
CA ASP A 91 9.74 -17.70 -0.82
C ASP A 91 9.14 -17.74 -2.24
N GLU A 92 9.68 -18.56 -3.14
CA GLU A 92 9.45 -18.46 -4.60
C GLU A 92 7.99 -18.63 -5.06
N GLU A 93 7.67 -17.94 -6.16
CA GLU A 93 6.46 -18.02 -7.00
C GLU A 93 5.08 -17.78 -6.34
N TRP A 94 4.56 -16.55 -6.40
CA TRP A 94 3.14 -16.32 -6.67
C TRP A 94 2.92 -15.04 -7.49
N SER A 95 2.66 -15.23 -8.80
CA SER A 95 1.87 -14.32 -9.61
C SER A 95 0.40 -14.76 -9.54
N CYS A 96 -0.48 -13.87 -9.05
CA CYS A 96 -1.89 -13.66 -9.44
C CYS A 96 -2.63 -13.00 -8.26
N LEU A 97 -3.11 -11.76 -8.42
CA LEU A 97 -4.39 -11.37 -9.06
C LEU A 97 -5.59 -11.75 -8.19
N ILE A 98 -6.08 -10.75 -7.45
CA ILE A 98 -7.51 -10.52 -7.19
C ILE A 98 -7.78 -9.04 -7.47
#